data_AF-A0A7K3RTT7-F1
#
_entry.id   AF-A0A7K3RTT7-F1
#
_cell.length_a   1.000
_cell.length_b   1.000
_cell.length_c   1.000
_cell.angle_alpha   90.00
_cell.angle_beta   90.00
_cell.angle_gamma   90.00
#
_symmetry.space_group_name_H-M   'P 1'
#
loop_
_entity.id
_entity.type
_entity.pdbx_description
1 polymer ?
#
loop_
_entity_poly.entity_id
_entity_poly.type
_entity_poly.pdbx_seq_one_letter_code
_entity_poly.pdbx_strand_id
1 'polypeptide(L)'
;PLVLVPLTTAGEAGAPLGALVGTDREAPRLLAVAQPRDRDLRFAFLAELAEAVLPHIEAYADVVEPAERNETDPATGKKTKVEVELCTDAGQLIVPSRAGVEFVRLLGRSMRFRRTAEDDPDTPYPAPARVPLLGRWLTHYGERARVPGSSLLLAATDLLNRHWATGQSSLEDQHLGALLSWIDPPAGSSGAEAALRAELARDAEGQLLCPPAGPATDPDFDNRLLAPAIERYDRARTALASAE
;
A
#
# COMPACT_ATOMS: atom_id res chain seq x y z
N PRO A 1 0.01 -9.19 -11.93
CA PRO A 1 -0.54 -8.35 -10.84
C PRO A 1 0.52 -7.33 -10.40
N LEU A 2 0.11 -6.16 -9.91
CA LEU A 2 1.01 -5.19 -9.28
C LEU A 2 1.15 -5.53 -7.80
N VAL A 3 2.36 -5.62 -7.29
CA VAL A 3 2.63 -5.79 -5.85
C VAL A 3 2.87 -4.40 -5.25
N LEU A 4 2.23 -4.12 -4.12
CA LEU A 4 2.41 -2.91 -3.32
C LEU A 4 2.69 -3.30 -1.87
N VAL A 5 3.90 -3.04 -1.40
CA VAL A 5 4.34 -3.24 -0.01
C VAL A 5 4.42 -1.86 0.65
N PRO A 6 3.35 -1.36 1.28
CA PRO A 6 3.36 -0.06 1.91
C PRO A 6 4.05 -0.09 3.28
N LEU A 7 4.61 1.03 3.71
CA LEU A 7 5.07 1.27 5.08
C LEU A 7 4.44 2.57 5.62
N THR A 8 4.04 2.55 6.88
CA THR A 8 3.53 3.70 7.62
C THR A 8 4.51 4.09 8.71
N THR A 9 4.59 5.38 9.00
CA THR A 9 5.34 5.86 10.17
C THR A 9 4.64 5.42 11.45
N ALA A 10 5.39 4.98 12.46
CA ALA A 10 4.82 4.71 13.77
C ALA A 10 4.19 5.97 14.39
N GLY A 11 3.06 5.79 15.08
CA GLY A 11 2.40 6.85 15.85
C GLY A 11 1.57 7.88 15.07
N GLU A 12 1.67 7.93 13.73
CA GLU A 12 0.84 8.81 12.88
C GLU A 12 0.03 7.98 11.89
N ALA A 13 -1.26 7.79 12.19
CA ALA A 13 -2.15 7.02 11.34
C ALA A 13 -2.25 7.62 9.93
N GLY A 14 -1.77 6.88 8.93
CA GLY A 14 -1.88 7.28 7.53
C GLY A 14 -0.77 8.18 7.01
N ALA A 15 0.31 8.37 7.78
CA ALA A 15 1.53 8.97 7.27
C ALA A 15 2.36 7.92 6.52
N PRO A 16 2.48 8.00 5.18
CA PRO A 16 3.32 7.07 4.45
C PRO A 16 4.78 7.30 4.79
N LEU A 17 5.49 6.21 5.06
CA LEU A 17 6.94 6.19 5.23
C LEU A 17 7.64 5.76 3.94
N GLY A 18 7.07 4.79 3.24
CA GLY A 18 7.64 4.26 2.01
C GLY A 18 6.74 3.24 1.35
N ALA A 19 7.15 2.79 0.17
CA ALA A 19 6.51 1.68 -0.52
C ALA A 19 7.50 0.99 -1.44
N LEU A 20 7.45 -0.34 -1.50
CA LEU A 20 8.01 -1.10 -2.61
C LEU A 20 6.86 -1.43 -3.58
N VAL A 21 6.99 -1.09 -4.86
CA VAL A 21 5.92 -1.27 -5.84
C VAL A 21 6.46 -1.77 -7.18
N GLY A 22 5.81 -2.76 -7.77
CA GLY A 22 6.22 -3.28 -9.07
C GLY A 22 5.51 -4.57 -9.50
N THR A 23 5.69 -4.90 -10.77
CA THR A 23 5.24 -6.17 -11.39
C THR A 23 6.41 -7.13 -11.62
N ASP A 24 7.63 -6.61 -11.73
CA ASP A 24 8.87 -7.37 -11.83
C ASP A 24 9.52 -7.52 -10.45
N ARG A 25 9.82 -8.77 -10.08
CA ARG A 25 10.45 -9.12 -8.81
C ARG A 25 11.91 -8.63 -8.73
N GLU A 26 12.60 -8.58 -9.86
CA GLU A 26 14.03 -8.22 -9.90
C GLU A 26 14.23 -6.71 -10.12
N ALA A 27 13.17 -5.98 -10.48
CA ALA A 27 13.21 -4.54 -10.70
C ALA A 27 12.03 -3.79 -10.03
N PRO A 28 11.79 -3.96 -8.71
CA PRO A 28 10.77 -3.18 -8.03
C PRO A 28 11.21 -1.72 -7.84
N ARG A 29 10.25 -0.79 -7.84
CA ARG A 29 10.50 0.62 -7.50
C ARG A 29 10.37 0.81 -5.99
N LEU A 30 11.46 1.25 -5.36
CA LEU A 30 11.46 1.66 -3.95
C LEU A 30 11.19 3.16 -3.84
N LEU A 31 10.18 3.52 -3.06
CA LEU A 31 9.77 4.88 -2.73
C LEU A 31 9.92 5.11 -1.23
N ALA A 32 10.43 6.26 -0.81
CA ALA A 32 10.58 6.59 0.61
C ALA A 32 10.37 8.08 0.87
N VAL A 33 9.85 8.41 2.05
CA VAL A 33 9.70 9.79 2.54
C VAL A 33 10.84 10.09 3.51
N ALA A 34 11.82 10.89 3.09
CA ALA A 34 13.01 11.18 3.89
C ALA A 34 12.71 11.88 5.23
N GLN A 35 11.65 12.69 5.28
CA GLN A 35 11.13 13.30 6.51
C GLN A 35 9.59 13.19 6.51
N PRO A 36 9.00 12.17 7.18
CA PRO A 36 7.55 11.92 7.14
C PRO A 36 6.68 13.07 7.66
N ARG A 37 7.25 13.97 8.47
CA ARG A 37 6.55 15.17 8.97
C ARG A 37 6.49 16.30 7.95
N ASP A 38 7.34 16.27 6.94
CA ASP A 38 7.37 17.26 5.87
C ASP A 38 6.23 16.97 4.88
N ARG A 39 5.36 17.97 4.69
CA ARG A 39 4.17 17.84 3.85
C ARG A 39 4.52 17.74 2.36
N ASP A 40 5.52 18.47 1.90
CA ASP A 40 5.89 18.53 0.49
C ASP A 40 6.55 17.22 0.07
N LEU A 41 7.41 16.67 0.92
CA LEU A 41 8.00 15.35 0.69
C LEU A 41 6.95 14.24 0.69
N ARG A 42 5.93 14.32 1.56
CA ARG A 42 4.81 13.38 1.53
C ARG A 42 4.04 13.47 0.21
N PHE A 43 3.76 14.68 -0.28
CA PHE A 43 3.08 14.82 -1.56
C PHE A 43 3.93 14.35 -2.75
N ALA A 44 5.24 14.64 -2.74
CA ALA A 44 6.17 14.12 -3.74
C ALA A 44 6.10 12.58 -3.79
N PHE A 45 6.19 11.92 -2.63
CA PHE A 45 6.04 10.48 -2.52
C PHE A 45 4.70 9.96 -3.06
N LEU A 46 3.57 10.60 -2.70
CA LEU A 46 2.26 10.19 -3.21
C LEU A 46 2.13 10.37 -4.73
N ALA A 47 2.79 11.40 -5.26
CA ALA A 47 2.82 11.68 -6.69
C ALA A 47 3.68 10.64 -7.42
N GLU A 48 4.81 10.22 -6.85
CA GLU A 48 5.64 9.12 -7.36
C GLU A 48 4.93 7.76 -7.28
N LEU A 49 4.19 7.52 -6.19
CA LEU A 49 3.36 6.33 -6.06
C LEU A 49 2.27 6.31 -7.14
N ALA A 50 1.65 7.46 -7.42
CA ALA A 50 0.67 7.57 -8.51
C ALA A 50 1.29 7.26 -9.87
N GLU A 51 2.50 7.75 -10.15
CA GLU A 51 3.24 7.40 -11.38
C GLU A 51 3.55 5.92 -11.49
N ALA A 52 3.78 5.22 -10.38
CA ALA A 52 4.05 3.79 -10.39
C ALA A 52 2.79 2.93 -10.56
N VAL A 53 1.66 3.37 -9.98
CA VAL A 53 0.43 2.56 -9.89
C VAL A 53 -0.55 2.85 -11.03
N LEU A 54 -0.74 4.11 -11.41
CA LEU A 54 -1.75 4.50 -12.40
C LEU A 54 -1.52 3.87 -13.78
N PRO A 55 -0.29 3.84 -14.33
CA PRO A 55 -0.07 3.20 -15.64
C PRO A 55 -0.43 1.71 -15.63
N HIS A 56 -0.20 1.01 -14.51
CA HIS A 56 -0.64 -0.38 -14.38
C HIS A 56 -2.16 -0.47 -14.44
N ILE A 57 -2.91 0.37 -13.73
CA ILE A 57 -4.38 0.34 -13.76
C ILE A 57 -4.91 0.71 -15.15
N GLU A 58 -4.36 1.76 -15.77
CA GLU A 58 -4.77 2.26 -17.08
C GLU A 58 -4.56 1.21 -18.18
N ALA A 59 -3.49 0.41 -18.10
CA ALA A 59 -3.21 -0.66 -19.06
C ALA A 59 -4.31 -1.74 -19.13
N TYR A 60 -5.22 -1.80 -18.14
CA TYR A 60 -6.30 -2.77 -18.05
C TYR A 60 -7.70 -2.14 -18.20
N ALA A 61 -7.80 -0.84 -18.50
CA ALA A 61 -9.08 -0.13 -18.48
C ALA A 61 -9.94 -0.35 -19.75
N ASP A 62 -9.34 -0.75 -20.87
CA ASP A 62 -9.98 -0.72 -22.19
C ASP A 62 -10.89 -1.92 -22.48
N VAL A 63 -10.72 -3.05 -21.80
CA VAL A 63 -11.52 -4.27 -22.06
C VAL A 63 -12.82 -4.20 -21.25
N VAL A 64 -13.90 -3.80 -21.92
CA VAL A 64 -15.21 -3.59 -21.30
C VAL A 64 -16.33 -4.41 -21.94
N GLU A 65 -17.36 -4.73 -21.16
CA GLU A 65 -18.62 -5.30 -21.63
C GLU A 65 -19.82 -4.44 -21.19
N PRO A 66 -20.92 -4.39 -21.96
CA PRO A 66 -22.15 -3.75 -21.53
C PRO A 66 -22.75 -4.46 -20.30
N ALA A 67 -23.07 -3.70 -19.27
CA ALA A 67 -23.72 -4.19 -18.06
C ALA A 67 -24.89 -3.28 -17.67
N GLU A 68 -25.91 -3.84 -17.02
CA GLU A 68 -27.02 -3.05 -16.49
C GLU A 68 -26.74 -2.64 -15.04
N ARG A 69 -26.89 -1.35 -14.75
CA ARG A 69 -26.86 -0.82 -13.38
C ARG A 69 -28.15 -0.08 -13.07
N ASN A 70 -28.65 -0.25 -11.85
CA ASN A 70 -29.75 0.57 -11.35
C ASN A 70 -29.21 1.92 -10.89
N GLU A 71 -29.73 2.99 -11.46
CA GLU A 71 -29.44 4.36 -11.05
C GLU A 71 -30.74 5.07 -10.65
N THR A 72 -30.65 5.96 -9.66
CA THR A 72 -31.79 6.78 -9.24
C THR A 72 -31.80 8.03 -10.10
N ASP A 73 -32.86 8.20 -10.90
CA ASP A 73 -33.07 9.40 -11.69
C ASP A 73 -33.19 10.62 -10.75
N PRO A 74 -32.31 11.64 -10.87
CA PRO A 74 -32.32 12.80 -10.00
C PRO A 74 -33.56 13.69 -10.17
N ALA A 75 -34.23 13.66 -11.32
CA ALA A 75 -35.43 14.43 -11.59
C ALA A 75 -36.71 13.74 -11.09
N THR A 76 -36.79 12.40 -11.20
CA THR A 76 -38.01 11.65 -10.88
C THR A 76 -37.93 10.83 -9.60
N GLY A 77 -36.73 10.64 -9.04
CA GLY A 77 -36.46 9.81 -7.86
C GLY A 77 -36.67 8.31 -8.08
N LYS A 78 -37.00 7.88 -9.30
CA LYS A 78 -37.26 6.48 -9.64
C LYS A 78 -35.95 5.76 -9.97
N LYS A 79 -35.90 4.46 -9.67
CA LYS A 79 -34.81 3.60 -10.12
C LYS A 79 -35.03 3.22 -11.58
N THR A 80 -34.04 3.50 -12.41
CA THR A 80 -34.04 3.17 -13.83
C THR A 80 -32.83 2.30 -14.13
N LYS A 81 -32.97 1.36 -15.06
CA LYS A 81 -31.83 0.59 -15.56
C LYS A 81 -31.10 1.43 -16.59
N VAL A 82 -29.81 1.61 -16.37
CA VAL A 82 -28.90 2.26 -17.31
C VAL A 82 -27.85 1.26 -17.76
N GLU A 83 -27.51 1.30 -19.04
CA GLU A 83 -26.38 0.55 -19.58
C GLU A 83 -25.09 1.26 -19.18
N VAL A 84 -24.13 0.51 -18.65
CA VAL A 84 -22.81 0.99 -18.24
C VAL A 84 -21.74 0.06 -18.79
N GLU A 85 -20.55 0.58 -19.00
CA GLU A 85 -19.39 -0.24 -19.35
C GLU A 85 -18.78 -0.86 -18.08
N LEU A 86 -18.66 -2.18 -18.07
CA LEU A 86 -18.00 -2.94 -17.01
C LEU A 86 -16.65 -3.43 -17.52
N CYS A 87 -15.57 -2.99 -16.85
CA CYS A 87 -14.23 -3.51 -17.11
C CYS A 87 -14.14 -4.98 -16.69
N THR A 88 -13.73 -5.85 -17.62
CA THR A 88 -13.65 -7.32 -17.43
C THR A 88 -12.23 -7.83 -17.21
N ASP A 89 -11.21 -7.01 -17.51
CA ASP A 89 -9.79 -7.36 -17.37
C ASP A 89 -9.09 -6.52 -16.29
N ALA A 90 -9.85 -5.97 -15.33
CA ALA A 90 -9.33 -5.03 -14.35
C ALA A 90 -8.06 -5.53 -13.62
N GLY A 91 -6.98 -4.75 -13.69
CA GLY A 91 -5.69 -5.12 -13.16
C GLY A 91 -5.71 -5.38 -11.65
N GLN A 92 -5.02 -6.43 -11.20
CA GLN A 92 -4.98 -6.79 -9.78
C GLN A 92 -3.86 -6.07 -9.03
N LEU A 93 -4.13 -5.70 -7.77
CA LEU A 93 -3.17 -5.24 -6.77
C LEU A 93 -3.04 -6.28 -5.65
N ILE A 94 -1.80 -6.62 -5.30
CA ILE A 94 -1.47 -7.53 -4.19
C ILE A 94 -0.72 -6.74 -3.12
N VAL A 95 -1.18 -6.86 -1.88
CA VAL A 95 -0.50 -6.33 -0.69
C VAL A 95 -0.08 -7.49 0.22
N PRO A 96 0.90 -7.33 1.11
CA PRO A 96 1.42 -8.45 1.91
C PRO A 96 0.39 -9.08 2.84
N SER A 97 -0.38 -8.26 3.55
CA SER A 97 -1.32 -8.71 4.59
C SER A 97 -2.60 -7.88 4.58
N ARG A 98 -3.59 -8.27 5.40
CA ARG A 98 -4.84 -7.50 5.56
C ARG A 98 -4.60 -6.07 6.04
N ALA A 99 -3.56 -5.85 6.83
CA ALA A 99 -3.17 -4.51 7.26
C ALA A 99 -2.76 -3.63 6.06
N GLY A 100 -2.14 -4.22 5.02
CA GLY A 100 -1.86 -3.54 3.76
C GLY A 100 -3.14 -3.10 3.04
N VAL A 101 -4.20 -3.92 3.06
CA VAL A 101 -5.52 -3.58 2.49
C VAL A 101 -6.12 -2.38 3.21
N GLU A 102 -6.09 -2.37 4.54
CA GLU A 102 -6.58 -1.24 5.34
C GLU A 102 -5.76 0.03 5.12
N PHE A 103 -4.45 -0.10 4.93
CA PHE A 103 -3.62 1.05 4.61
C PHE A 103 -3.92 1.63 3.23
N VAL A 104 -4.11 0.79 2.20
CA VAL A 104 -4.56 1.24 0.87
C VAL A 104 -5.90 1.97 0.95
N ARG A 105 -6.84 1.46 1.75
CA ARG A 105 -8.14 2.12 2.00
C ARG A 105 -7.96 3.48 2.66
N LEU A 106 -7.05 3.58 3.63
CA LEU A 106 -6.75 4.84 4.32
C LEU A 106 -6.15 5.88 3.37
N LEU A 107 -5.19 5.47 2.53
CA LEU A 107 -4.63 6.33 1.47
C LEU A 107 -5.71 6.80 0.50
N GLY A 108 -6.57 5.89 0.03
CA GLY A 108 -7.69 6.25 -0.85
C GLY A 108 -8.56 7.36 -0.27
N ARG A 109 -8.92 7.25 1.02
CA ARG A 109 -9.70 8.28 1.73
C ARG A 109 -8.95 9.61 1.87
N SER A 110 -7.65 9.58 2.15
CA SER A 110 -6.87 10.80 2.43
C SER A 110 -6.55 11.62 1.16
N MET A 111 -6.59 10.98 -0.01
CA MET A 111 -6.18 11.58 -1.30
C MET A 111 -7.34 11.97 -2.21
N ARG A 112 -8.43 11.20 -2.27
CA ARG A 112 -9.44 11.27 -3.35
C ARG A 112 -10.15 12.62 -3.56
N PHE A 113 -10.14 13.49 -2.55
CA PHE A 113 -10.81 14.81 -2.57
C PHE A 113 -9.83 15.97 -2.36
N ARG A 114 -8.52 15.73 -2.54
CA ARG A 114 -7.54 16.82 -2.49
C ARG A 114 -7.75 17.73 -3.70
N ARG A 115 -7.74 19.05 -3.46
CA ARG A 115 -7.85 20.05 -4.53
C ARG A 115 -6.53 20.18 -5.26
N THR A 116 -6.62 20.25 -6.58
CA THR A 116 -5.50 20.55 -7.46
C THR A 116 -5.44 22.05 -7.75
N ALA A 117 -4.35 22.50 -8.39
CA ALA A 117 -4.26 23.89 -8.85
C ALA A 117 -5.29 24.22 -9.95
N GLU A 118 -5.76 23.20 -10.69
CA GLU A 118 -6.82 23.36 -11.71
C GLU A 118 -8.19 23.58 -11.07
N ASP A 119 -8.45 22.92 -9.93
CA ASP A 119 -9.73 23.04 -9.21
C ASP A 119 -9.87 24.37 -8.45
N ASP A 120 -8.75 24.86 -7.89
CA ASP A 120 -8.70 26.01 -6.99
C ASP A 120 -7.32 26.69 -7.10
N PRO A 121 -7.16 27.64 -8.05
CA PRO A 121 -5.86 28.28 -8.30
C PRO A 121 -5.30 29.05 -7.09
N ASP A 122 -6.16 29.50 -6.18
CA ASP A 122 -5.79 30.27 -4.99
C ASP A 122 -5.45 29.36 -3.79
N THR A 123 -5.53 28.03 -3.95
CA THR A 123 -5.24 27.11 -2.85
C THR A 123 -3.75 27.20 -2.47
N PRO A 124 -3.39 27.42 -1.18
CA PRO A 124 -1.99 27.64 -0.81
C PRO A 124 -1.06 26.43 -1.03
N TYR A 125 -1.63 25.23 -1.16
CA TYR A 125 -0.88 23.98 -1.27
C TYR A 125 -1.63 22.96 -2.15
N PRO A 126 -1.66 23.16 -3.47
CA PRO A 126 -2.39 22.28 -4.39
C PRO A 126 -1.74 20.89 -4.43
N ALA A 127 -2.56 19.85 -4.46
CA ALA A 127 -2.07 18.50 -4.71
C ALA A 127 -1.76 18.31 -6.21
N PRO A 128 -0.72 17.55 -6.58
CA PRO A 128 -0.52 17.14 -7.97
C PRO A 128 -1.75 16.38 -8.50
N ALA A 129 -2.19 16.64 -9.73
CA ALA A 129 -3.45 16.11 -10.28
C ALA A 129 -3.58 14.57 -10.23
N ARG A 130 -2.45 13.86 -10.34
CA ARG A 130 -2.38 12.39 -10.23
C ARG A 130 -2.68 11.85 -8.83
N VAL A 131 -2.49 12.66 -7.77
CA VAL A 131 -2.71 12.23 -6.38
C VAL A 131 -4.19 12.01 -6.08
N PRO A 132 -5.12 12.96 -6.37
CA PRO A 132 -6.55 12.69 -6.25
C PRO A 132 -7.04 11.53 -7.12
N LEU A 133 -6.52 11.39 -8.34
CA LEU A 133 -6.86 10.28 -9.24
C LEU A 133 -6.48 8.93 -8.63
N LEU A 134 -5.24 8.78 -8.14
CA LEU A 134 -4.83 7.60 -7.39
C LEU A 134 -5.73 7.37 -6.17
N GLY A 135 -6.08 8.43 -5.43
CA GLY A 135 -6.98 8.34 -4.29
C GLY A 135 -8.35 7.74 -4.64
N ARG A 136 -8.93 8.10 -5.78
CA ARG A 136 -10.19 7.53 -6.27
C ARG A 136 -10.03 6.05 -6.62
N TRP A 137 -8.96 5.67 -7.32
CA TRP A 137 -8.66 4.28 -7.63
C TRP A 137 -8.44 3.44 -6.37
N LEU A 138 -7.58 3.85 -5.44
CA LEU A 138 -7.36 3.11 -4.20
C LEU A 138 -8.63 3.03 -3.33
N THR A 139 -9.51 4.04 -3.40
CA THR A 139 -10.85 3.94 -2.82
C THR A 139 -11.64 2.82 -3.48
N HIS A 140 -11.71 2.77 -4.82
CA HIS A 140 -12.40 1.71 -5.55
C HIS A 140 -11.87 0.32 -5.17
N TYR A 141 -10.56 0.10 -5.27
CA TYR A 141 -9.92 -1.17 -4.90
C TYR A 141 -10.19 -1.56 -3.44
N GLY A 142 -10.08 -0.59 -2.53
CA GLY A 142 -10.34 -0.78 -1.10
C GLY A 142 -11.80 -1.14 -0.78
N GLU A 143 -12.77 -0.57 -1.51
CA GLU A 143 -14.18 -0.94 -1.41
C GLU A 143 -14.43 -2.35 -1.96
N ARG A 144 -13.82 -2.67 -3.10
CA ARG A 144 -13.95 -3.97 -3.76
C ARG A 144 -13.34 -5.12 -2.97
N ALA A 145 -12.26 -4.88 -2.21
CA ALA A 145 -11.69 -5.86 -1.29
C ALA A 145 -12.69 -6.41 -0.24
N ARG A 146 -13.77 -5.67 0.07
CA ARG A 146 -14.82 -6.12 0.99
C ARG A 146 -15.92 -6.94 0.33
N VAL A 147 -15.97 -6.97 -1.00
CA VAL A 147 -17.00 -7.67 -1.76
C VAL A 147 -16.56 -9.13 -1.92
N PRO A 148 -17.33 -10.11 -1.41
CA PRO A 148 -17.02 -11.52 -1.60
C PRO A 148 -16.84 -11.87 -3.08
N GLY A 149 -15.81 -12.64 -3.39
CA GLY A 149 -15.47 -13.02 -4.78
C GLY A 149 -14.69 -11.96 -5.56
N SER A 150 -14.56 -10.72 -5.05
CA SER A 150 -13.67 -9.75 -5.69
C SER A 150 -12.21 -10.16 -5.57
N SER A 151 -11.47 -9.95 -6.65
CA SER A 151 -10.04 -10.26 -6.74
C SER A 151 -9.21 -9.06 -7.19
N LEU A 152 -9.71 -7.83 -6.99
CA LEU A 152 -9.01 -6.61 -7.39
C LEU A 152 -7.87 -6.23 -6.44
N LEU A 153 -8.12 -6.27 -5.12
CA LEU A 153 -7.12 -5.99 -4.09
C LEU A 153 -7.07 -7.17 -3.13
N LEU A 154 -5.94 -7.85 -3.09
CA LEU A 154 -5.76 -9.11 -2.38
C LEU A 154 -4.60 -9.04 -1.39
N ALA A 155 -4.80 -9.59 -0.19
CA ALA A 155 -3.71 -9.84 0.74
C ALA A 155 -3.02 -11.17 0.41
N ALA A 156 -1.70 -11.17 0.31
CA ALA A 156 -0.93 -12.39 0.02
C ALA A 156 -1.13 -13.45 1.13
N THR A 157 -1.18 -13.04 2.40
CA THR A 157 -1.48 -13.94 3.52
C THR A 157 -2.84 -14.63 3.37
N ASP A 158 -3.87 -13.91 2.92
CA ASP A 158 -5.20 -14.49 2.69
C ASP A 158 -5.23 -15.42 1.48
N LEU A 159 -4.44 -15.15 0.44
CA LEU A 159 -4.30 -16.05 -0.70
C LEU A 159 -3.61 -17.36 -0.29
N LEU A 160 -2.50 -17.27 0.45
CA LEU A 160 -1.77 -18.43 0.94
C LEU A 160 -2.66 -19.29 1.86
N ASN A 161 -3.36 -18.68 2.80
CA ASN A 161 -4.23 -19.43 3.73
C ASN A 161 -5.45 -20.09 3.09
N ARG A 162 -5.74 -19.85 1.81
CA ARG A 162 -6.73 -20.64 1.05
C ARG A 162 -6.17 -21.98 0.58
N HIS A 163 -4.85 -22.12 0.50
CA HIS A 163 -4.16 -23.27 -0.08
C HIS A 163 -3.37 -24.07 0.95
N TRP A 164 -2.95 -23.43 2.05
CA TRP A 164 -2.18 -24.07 3.11
C TRP A 164 -2.89 -23.95 4.45
N ALA A 165 -2.82 -25.03 5.25
CA ALA A 165 -3.22 -25.02 6.64
C ALA A 165 -1.97 -24.90 7.53
N THR A 166 -2.01 -23.97 8.48
CA THR A 166 -0.93 -23.78 9.46
C THR A 166 -1.42 -24.16 10.86
N GLY A 167 -0.47 -24.36 11.78
CA GLY A 167 -0.75 -24.46 13.22
C GLY A 167 -0.70 -23.10 13.92
N GLN A 168 -0.51 -22.01 13.17
CA GLN A 168 -0.41 -20.66 13.69
C GLN A 168 -1.81 -20.10 13.98
N SER A 169 -1.87 -19.09 14.83
CA SER A 169 -3.05 -18.25 14.95
C SER A 169 -3.26 -17.40 13.70
N SER A 170 -4.49 -16.92 13.49
CA SER A 170 -4.81 -16.02 12.39
C SER A 170 -4.06 -14.69 12.45
N LEU A 171 -3.54 -14.30 13.62
CA LEU A 171 -2.71 -13.12 13.81
C LEU A 171 -1.28 -13.36 13.36
N GLU A 172 -0.67 -14.48 13.77
CA GLU A 172 0.68 -14.89 13.35
C GLU A 172 0.74 -15.09 11.83
N ASP A 173 -0.32 -15.66 11.23
CA ASP A 173 -0.44 -15.78 9.78
C ASP A 173 -0.44 -14.42 9.03
N GLN A 174 -0.68 -13.29 9.71
CA GLN A 174 -0.54 -11.97 9.06
C GLN A 174 0.92 -11.53 8.91
N HIS A 175 1.86 -12.18 9.59
CA HIS A 175 3.28 -12.00 9.37
C HIS A 175 3.72 -12.81 8.13
N LEU A 176 3.72 -12.18 6.95
CA LEU A 176 3.95 -12.86 5.67
C LEU A 176 5.25 -13.69 5.65
N GLY A 177 6.33 -13.19 6.25
CA GLY A 177 7.60 -13.93 6.33
C GLY A 177 7.51 -15.20 7.20
N ALA A 178 6.70 -15.18 8.25
CA ALA A 178 6.49 -16.33 9.13
C ALA A 178 5.62 -17.37 8.44
N LEU A 179 4.53 -16.93 7.79
CA LEU A 179 3.66 -17.78 6.99
C LEU A 179 4.42 -18.47 5.84
N LEU A 180 5.25 -17.75 5.09
CA LEU A 180 6.08 -18.35 4.04
C LEU A 180 7.07 -19.37 4.62
N SER A 181 7.71 -19.05 5.75
CA SER A 181 8.65 -19.96 6.43
C SER A 181 7.95 -21.20 6.99
N TRP A 182 6.67 -21.10 7.37
CA TRP A 182 5.87 -22.25 7.76
C TRP A 182 5.58 -23.18 6.58
N ILE A 183 5.22 -22.58 5.44
CA ILE A 183 4.81 -23.30 4.22
C ILE A 183 5.99 -24.02 3.58
N ASP A 184 7.15 -23.36 3.51
CA ASP A 184 8.37 -23.88 2.89
C ASP A 184 9.58 -23.71 3.82
N PRO A 185 9.66 -24.49 4.91
CA PRO A 185 10.74 -24.37 5.87
C PRO A 185 12.06 -24.90 5.31
N PRO A 186 13.21 -24.33 5.71
CA PRO A 186 14.51 -24.88 5.37
C PRO A 186 14.66 -26.36 5.77
N ALA A 187 15.43 -27.11 4.99
CA ALA A 187 15.69 -28.52 5.24
C ALA A 187 16.22 -28.75 6.67
N GLY A 188 15.60 -29.70 7.38
CA GLY A 188 15.96 -30.04 8.76
C GLY A 188 15.29 -29.18 9.84
N SER A 189 14.37 -28.28 9.47
CA SER A 189 13.50 -27.55 10.42
C SER A 189 12.02 -27.82 10.16
N SER A 190 11.21 -27.77 11.20
CA SER A 190 9.75 -27.77 11.07
C SER A 190 9.22 -26.38 10.69
N GLY A 191 8.01 -26.32 10.14
CA GLY A 191 7.34 -25.05 9.84
C GLY A 191 7.19 -24.16 11.06
N ALA A 192 6.91 -24.73 12.24
CA ALA A 192 6.80 -24.00 13.50
C ALA A 192 8.13 -23.36 13.92
N GLU A 193 9.23 -24.10 13.83
CA GLU A 193 10.57 -23.57 14.17
C GLU A 193 10.99 -22.48 13.18
N ALA A 194 10.73 -22.66 11.89
CA ALA A 194 11.07 -21.71 10.85
C ALA A 194 10.25 -20.41 10.96
N ALA A 195 8.94 -20.52 11.22
CA ALA A 195 8.07 -19.37 11.47
C ALA A 195 8.50 -18.57 12.70
N LEU A 196 8.72 -19.25 13.84
CA LEU A 196 9.20 -18.61 15.08
C LEU A 196 10.54 -17.90 14.85
N ARG A 197 11.45 -18.50 14.09
CA ARG A 197 12.72 -17.87 13.71
C ARG A 197 12.48 -16.62 12.87
N ALA A 198 11.58 -16.65 11.89
CA ALA A 198 11.27 -15.48 11.07
C ALA A 198 10.72 -14.32 11.92
N GLU A 199 9.92 -14.60 12.94
CA GLU A 199 9.35 -13.58 13.82
C GLU A 199 10.36 -12.97 14.80
N LEU A 200 11.26 -13.79 15.35
CA LEU A 200 12.06 -13.41 16.51
C LEU A 200 13.55 -13.22 16.24
N ALA A 201 14.09 -13.81 15.17
CA ALA A 201 15.53 -13.78 14.96
C ALA A 201 16.01 -12.36 14.69
N ARG A 202 17.05 -11.95 15.42
CA ARG A 202 17.68 -10.64 15.31
C ARG A 202 19.16 -10.78 14.98
N ASP A 203 19.73 -9.78 14.32
CA ASP A 203 21.17 -9.64 14.12
C ASP A 203 21.90 -9.20 15.41
N ALA A 204 23.22 -9.03 15.33
CA ALA A 204 24.04 -8.60 16.47
C ALA A 204 23.70 -7.18 16.93
N GLU A 205 23.17 -6.37 16.03
CA GLU A 205 22.71 -5.02 16.26
C GLU A 205 21.28 -4.98 16.81
N GLY A 206 20.60 -6.12 16.93
CA GLY A 206 19.24 -6.25 17.48
C GLY A 206 18.12 -5.91 16.50
N GLN A 207 18.38 -5.92 15.19
CA GLN A 207 17.37 -5.75 14.13
C GLN A 207 16.80 -7.09 13.69
N LEU A 208 15.51 -7.13 13.35
CA LEU A 208 14.88 -8.35 12.83
C LEU A 208 15.55 -8.82 11.53
N LEU A 209 15.87 -10.11 11.46
CA LEU A 209 16.38 -10.74 10.24
C LEU A 209 15.30 -10.87 9.15
N CYS A 210 14.03 -10.96 9.54
CA CYS A 210 12.88 -10.94 8.65
C CYS A 210 11.89 -9.86 9.11
N PRO A 211 12.11 -8.59 8.74
CA PRO A 211 11.19 -7.52 9.09
C PRO A 211 9.78 -7.77 8.52
N PRO A 212 8.72 -7.30 9.21
CA PRO A 212 7.37 -7.41 8.69
C PRO A 212 7.25 -6.69 7.34
N ALA A 213 6.52 -7.29 6.40
CA ALA A 213 6.26 -6.72 5.07
C ALA A 213 5.21 -5.57 5.11
N GLY A 214 5.23 -4.76 6.17
CA GLY A 214 4.34 -3.62 6.36
C GLY A 214 2.89 -3.94 6.74
N PRO A 215 2.06 -2.90 6.92
CA PRO A 215 2.43 -1.49 6.89
C PRO A 215 3.20 -1.04 8.13
N ALA A 216 3.06 -1.74 9.26
CA ALA A 216 3.80 -1.44 10.48
C ALA A 216 5.27 -1.86 10.35
N THR A 217 6.14 -1.08 10.99
CA THR A 217 7.57 -1.31 11.12
C THR A 217 7.90 -1.88 12.51
N ASP A 218 9.10 -2.43 12.66
CA ASP A 218 9.61 -2.88 13.96
C ASP A 218 10.06 -1.67 14.81
N PRO A 219 9.72 -1.62 16.12
CA PRO A 219 10.12 -0.50 16.97
C PRO A 219 11.64 -0.29 17.10
N ASP A 220 12.46 -1.35 17.04
CA ASP A 220 13.92 -1.19 17.07
C ASP A 220 14.43 -0.59 15.75
N PHE A 221 13.83 -0.96 14.62
CA PHE A 221 14.09 -0.28 13.35
C PHE A 221 13.75 1.21 13.43
N ASP A 222 12.56 1.55 13.93
CA ASP A 222 12.11 2.95 14.01
C ASP A 222 13.03 3.80 14.88
N ASN A 223 13.38 3.31 16.07
CA ASN A 223 14.15 4.06 17.06
C ASN A 223 15.65 4.11 16.75
N ARG A 224 16.22 3.01 16.24
CA ARG A 224 17.68 2.84 16.15
C ARG A 224 18.23 3.08 14.75
N LEU A 225 17.41 2.93 13.70
CA LEU A 225 17.83 3.13 12.31
C LEU A 225 17.11 4.32 11.66
N LEU A 226 15.78 4.34 11.71
CA LEU A 226 14.99 5.34 11.00
C LEU A 226 15.13 6.73 11.62
N ALA A 227 14.92 6.88 12.94
CA ALA A 227 15.04 8.18 13.60
C ALA A 227 16.43 8.84 13.39
N PRO A 228 17.57 8.14 13.56
CA PRO A 228 18.88 8.70 13.23
C PRO A 228 19.06 9.05 11.75
N ALA A 229 18.42 8.30 10.83
CA ALA A 229 18.47 8.63 9.40
C ALA A 229 17.72 9.93 9.08
N ILE A 230 16.55 10.12 9.68
CA ILE A 230 15.77 11.36 9.58
C ILE A 230 16.57 12.54 10.14
N GLU A 231 17.20 12.40 11.31
CA GLU A 231 18.04 13.46 11.87
C GLU A 231 19.23 13.82 10.98
N ARG A 232 19.88 12.83 10.34
CA ARG A 232 20.95 13.09 9.36
C ARG A 232 20.43 13.89 8.17
N TYR A 233 19.25 13.54 7.68
CA TYR A 233 18.60 14.27 6.58
C TYR A 233 18.30 15.72 6.97
N ASP A 234 17.73 15.96 8.15
CA ASP A 234 17.43 17.32 8.64
C ASP A 234 18.69 18.16 8.81
N ARG A 235 19.78 17.58 9.34
CA ARG A 235 21.08 18.25 9.44
C ARG A 235 21.63 18.63 8.07
N ALA A 236 21.56 17.71 7.10
CA ALA A 236 22.05 17.96 5.74
C ALA A 236 21.26 19.08 5.05
N ARG A 237 19.92 19.08 5.18
CA ARG A 237 19.06 20.16 4.67
C ARG A 237 19.38 21.52 5.28
N THR A 238 19.59 21.56 6.60
CA THR A 238 19.92 22.80 7.30
C THR A 238 21.27 23.34 6.84
N ALA A 239 22.27 22.47 6.69
CA ALA A 239 23.59 22.85 6.18
C ALA A 239 23.50 23.40 4.74
N LEU A 240 22.71 22.75 3.86
CA LEU A 240 22.50 23.21 2.49
C LEU A 240 21.86 24.61 2.46
N ALA A 241 20.78 24.82 3.22
CA ALA A 241 20.11 26.12 3.29
C ALA A 241 20.98 27.24 3.88
N SER A 242 21.97 26.90 4.71
CA SER A 242 22.94 27.87 5.24
C SER A 242 24.09 28.21 4.28
N ALA A 243 24.27 27.42 3.23
CA ALA A 243 25.29 27.60 2.21
C ALA A 243 24.80 28.36 0.97
N GLU A 244 23.47 28.48 0.81
CA GLU A 244 22.78 29.30 -0.19
C GLU A 244 22.58 30.74 0.31
#